data_AF-A0A0F9RB32-F1
#
_entry.id   AF-A0A0F9RB32-F1
#
_cell.length_a   1.000
_cell.length_b   1.000
_cell.length_c   1.000
_cell.angle_alpha   90.00
_cell.angle_beta   90.00
_cell.angle_gamma   90.00
#
_symmetry.space_group_name_H-M   'P 1'
#
loop_
_entity.id
_entity.type
_entity.pdbx_description
1 polymer ?
#
loop_
_entity_poly.entity_id
_entity_poly.type
_entity_poly.pdbx_seq_one_letter_code
_entity_poly.pdbx_strand_id
1 'polypeptide(L)'
;MYERQSIIDFGKQLLRTYDLDPVYLALCKVPWNRDRKYRWLVAYWCFYDCGVATCISEFEDALFWNAMAAAAKNETEMPIGGRWKRAAERRHFRGQKCINAVAWLSQRYTKPEQMVYYIIGKDTGTMRTFKDIAARVKEHSAFGPWMAFKVADMLDCVLGVSIDFDKAAIFMFKDPVKAVLMLWRIETGYADNARPKDMSKVINQVVDMLLKEFGGFLAPPAFDRPVRLQEVETVLCKWKSHLNGHYPPGKDTREIRAGLTPWAEVSKAAKEFLEAMPDGSAQ
;
A
#
# COMPACT_ATOMS: atom_id res chain seq x y z
N MET A 1 -26.20 -0.18 -8.50
CA MET A 1 -25.73 -0.50 -7.14
C MET A 1 -25.33 -1.97 -7.15
N TYR A 2 -24.14 -2.33 -6.65
CA TYR A 2 -23.68 -3.74 -6.63
C TYR A 2 -24.09 -4.43 -5.33
N GLU A 3 -24.18 -5.76 -5.36
CA GLU A 3 -24.54 -6.58 -4.20
C GLU A 3 -23.45 -6.52 -3.12
N ARG A 4 -23.86 -6.27 -1.87
CA ARG A 4 -22.94 -6.24 -0.72
C ARG A 4 -22.71 -7.65 -0.21
N GLN A 5 -21.45 -8.01 -0.03
CA GLN A 5 -21.02 -9.33 0.42
C GLN A 5 -20.68 -9.36 1.91
N SER A 6 -20.78 -10.56 2.49
CA SER A 6 -20.19 -10.85 3.80
C SER A 6 -18.67 -10.59 3.76
N ILE A 7 -18.04 -10.33 4.91
CA ILE A 7 -16.58 -10.12 4.94
C ILE A 7 -15.81 -11.35 4.46
N ILE A 8 -16.35 -12.55 4.71
CA ILE A 8 -15.73 -13.82 4.32
C ILE A 8 -15.77 -13.97 2.79
N ASP A 9 -16.94 -13.78 2.17
CA ASP A 9 -17.08 -13.92 0.72
C ASP A 9 -16.27 -12.83 -0.01
N PHE A 10 -16.33 -11.61 0.49
CA PHE A 10 -15.57 -10.49 -0.05
C PHE A 10 -14.05 -10.72 0.07
N GLY A 11 -13.56 -11.15 1.23
CA GLY A 11 -12.14 -11.47 1.43
C GLY A 11 -11.65 -12.61 0.54
N LYS A 12 -12.43 -13.69 0.43
CA LYS A 12 -12.14 -14.81 -0.49
C LYS A 12 -12.10 -14.32 -1.94
N GLN A 13 -13.01 -13.44 -2.34
CA GLN A 13 -13.01 -12.85 -3.68
C GLN A 13 -11.75 -12.01 -3.92
N LEU A 14 -11.36 -11.13 -3.00
CA LEU A 14 -10.14 -10.32 -3.12
C LEU A 14 -8.88 -11.18 -3.28
N LEU A 15 -8.78 -12.27 -2.51
CA LEU A 15 -7.65 -13.20 -2.56
C LEU A 15 -7.58 -13.95 -3.90
N ARG A 16 -8.72 -14.43 -4.42
CA ARG A 16 -8.79 -15.18 -5.68
C ARG A 16 -8.59 -14.32 -6.91
N THR A 17 -9.19 -13.13 -6.91
CA THR A 17 -9.19 -12.21 -8.05
C THR A 17 -7.96 -11.31 -8.07
N TYR A 18 -7.05 -11.48 -7.12
CA TYR A 18 -5.82 -10.70 -7.01
C TYR A 18 -6.01 -9.20 -6.78
N ASP A 19 -7.23 -8.80 -6.39
CA ASP A 19 -7.61 -7.42 -6.12
C ASP A 19 -7.28 -7.01 -4.67
N LEU A 20 -6.71 -7.91 -3.85
CA LEU A 20 -6.28 -7.58 -2.49
C LEU A 20 -5.19 -6.52 -2.49
N ASP A 21 -4.13 -6.65 -3.29
CA ASP A 21 -3.10 -5.62 -3.50
C ASP A 21 -2.46 -5.79 -4.90
N PRO A 22 -3.15 -5.38 -5.98
CA PRO A 22 -2.68 -5.63 -7.34
C PRO A 22 -1.37 -4.90 -7.67
N VAL A 23 -1.05 -3.81 -6.96
CA VAL A 23 0.25 -3.13 -7.04
C VAL A 23 1.41 -4.04 -6.63
N TYR A 24 1.22 -4.85 -5.57
CA TYR A 24 2.29 -5.70 -5.04
C TYR A 24 2.58 -6.84 -6.02
N LEU A 25 1.53 -7.39 -6.64
CA LEU A 25 1.65 -8.39 -7.69
C LEU A 25 2.40 -7.85 -8.90
N ALA A 26 2.05 -6.66 -9.38
CA ALA A 26 2.75 -6.04 -10.50
C ALA A 26 4.24 -5.82 -10.16
N LEU A 27 4.57 -5.28 -8.98
CA LEU A 27 5.96 -5.08 -8.56
C LEU A 27 6.79 -6.37 -8.45
N CYS A 28 6.18 -7.48 -8.04
CA CYS A 28 6.86 -8.76 -8.01
C CYS A 28 7.10 -9.33 -9.41
N LYS A 29 6.16 -9.13 -10.34
CA LYS A 29 6.22 -9.65 -11.71
C LYS A 29 7.08 -8.83 -12.66
N VAL A 30 7.19 -7.51 -12.48
CA VAL A 30 8.00 -6.68 -13.39
C VAL A 30 9.48 -7.11 -13.36
N PRO A 31 10.15 -7.22 -14.53
CA PRO A 31 11.53 -7.69 -14.65
C PRO A 31 12.55 -6.59 -14.33
N TRP A 32 12.23 -5.71 -13.38
CA TRP A 32 13.12 -4.62 -12.99
C TRP A 32 14.21 -5.09 -12.06
N ASN A 33 15.41 -4.51 -12.23
CA ASN A 33 16.46 -4.67 -11.25
C ASN A 33 16.06 -4.06 -9.90
N ARG A 34 16.81 -4.43 -8.86
CA ARG A 34 16.53 -4.02 -7.48
C ARG A 34 16.51 -2.50 -7.31
N ASP A 35 17.47 -1.80 -7.91
CA ASP A 35 17.61 -0.36 -7.74
C ASP A 35 16.42 0.41 -8.33
N ARG A 36 15.94 0.02 -9.53
CA ARG A 36 14.71 0.61 -10.10
C ARG A 36 13.48 0.33 -9.24
N LYS A 37 13.34 -0.87 -8.66
CA LYS A 37 12.26 -1.17 -7.71
C LYS A 37 12.35 -0.25 -6.49
N TYR A 38 13.56 0.03 -5.99
CA TYR A 38 13.76 0.90 -4.83
C TYR A 38 13.39 2.35 -5.15
N ARG A 39 13.80 2.86 -6.33
CA ARG A 39 13.37 4.17 -6.83
C ARG A 39 11.86 4.29 -6.94
N TRP A 40 11.23 3.26 -7.52
CA TRP A 40 9.79 3.18 -7.63
C TRP A 40 9.12 3.26 -6.25
N LEU A 41 9.61 2.49 -5.28
CA LEU A 41 9.09 2.49 -3.91
C LEU A 41 9.21 3.88 -3.26
N VAL A 42 10.35 4.56 -3.38
CA VAL A 42 10.54 5.91 -2.85
C VAL A 42 9.54 6.90 -3.46
N ALA A 43 9.36 6.88 -4.78
CA ALA A 43 8.40 7.73 -5.47
C ALA A 43 6.95 7.41 -5.05
N TYR A 44 6.60 6.12 -4.98
CA TYR A 44 5.28 5.66 -4.58
C TYR A 44 4.96 5.98 -3.12
N TRP A 45 5.91 5.81 -2.19
CA TRP A 45 5.71 6.20 -0.79
C TRP A 45 5.53 7.71 -0.64
N CYS A 46 6.07 8.52 -1.55
CA CYS A 46 5.84 9.95 -1.55
C CYS A 46 4.46 10.31 -2.13
N PHE A 47 4.22 9.96 -3.38
CA PHE A 47 3.08 10.44 -4.18
C PHE A 47 1.87 9.51 -4.20
N TYR A 48 2.06 8.24 -3.82
CA TYR A 48 1.04 7.19 -3.75
C TYR A 48 0.18 7.13 -5.03
N ASP A 49 0.86 7.16 -6.17
CA ASP A 49 0.31 7.06 -7.51
C ASP A 49 1.25 6.20 -8.37
N CYS A 50 0.72 5.15 -9.01
CA CYS A 50 1.54 4.20 -9.76
C CYS A 50 2.12 4.82 -11.04
N GLY A 51 1.37 5.68 -11.74
CA GLY A 51 1.84 6.34 -12.96
C GLY A 51 3.00 7.30 -12.69
N VAL A 52 2.86 8.13 -11.64
CA VAL A 52 3.95 9.01 -11.21
C VAL A 52 5.17 8.20 -10.76
N ALA A 53 4.98 7.14 -9.97
CA ALA A 53 6.08 6.32 -9.47
C ALA A 53 6.81 5.55 -10.59
N THR A 54 6.07 5.01 -11.57
CA THR A 54 6.64 4.32 -12.73
C THR A 54 7.48 5.26 -13.58
N CYS A 55 6.96 6.43 -13.94
CA CYS A 55 7.70 7.41 -14.75
C CYS A 55 8.95 7.92 -14.02
N ILE A 56 8.84 8.27 -12.73
CA ILE A 56 9.97 8.81 -11.98
C ILE A 56 11.08 7.75 -11.76
N SER A 57 10.74 6.46 -11.63
CA SER A 57 11.74 5.41 -11.35
C SER A 57 12.71 5.14 -12.51
N GLU A 58 12.41 5.66 -13.70
CA GLU A 58 13.28 5.57 -14.89
C GLU A 58 14.53 6.43 -14.75
N PHE A 59 14.47 7.49 -13.95
CA PHE A 59 15.59 8.37 -13.71
C PHE A 59 16.45 7.87 -12.55
N GLU A 60 17.73 8.25 -12.57
CA GLU A 60 18.72 7.88 -11.53
C GLU A 60 19.31 9.14 -10.89
N ASP A 61 19.87 8.98 -9.69
CA ASP A 61 20.63 9.99 -8.98
C ASP A 61 19.95 11.39 -8.98
N ALA A 62 20.64 12.42 -9.46
CA ALA A 62 20.13 13.80 -9.50
C ALA A 62 18.89 13.95 -10.38
N LEU A 63 18.77 13.18 -11.48
CA LEU A 63 17.61 13.25 -12.38
C LEU A 63 16.36 12.71 -11.69
N PHE A 64 16.49 11.67 -10.86
CA PHE A 64 15.39 11.18 -10.03
C PHE A 64 14.87 12.28 -9.10
N TRP A 65 15.77 12.95 -8.38
CA TRP A 65 15.37 14.01 -7.45
C TRP A 65 14.80 15.23 -8.15
N ASN A 66 15.31 15.58 -9.34
CA ASN A 66 14.75 16.64 -10.17
C ASN A 66 13.31 16.32 -10.58
N ALA A 67 13.03 15.08 -11.00
CA ALA A 67 11.68 14.63 -11.34
C ALA A 67 10.75 14.62 -10.11
N MET A 68 11.22 14.14 -8.96
CA MET A 68 10.48 14.23 -7.69
C MET A 68 10.16 15.68 -7.32
N ALA A 69 11.11 16.61 -7.50
CA ALA A 69 10.93 18.02 -7.20
C ALA A 69 9.92 18.68 -8.15
N ALA A 70 9.98 18.37 -9.44
CA ALA A 70 9.00 18.84 -10.42
C ALA A 70 7.58 18.36 -10.05
N ALA A 71 7.43 17.08 -9.73
CA ALA A 71 6.16 16.51 -9.28
C ALA A 71 5.65 17.15 -7.97
N ALA A 72 6.55 17.41 -7.03
CA ALA A 72 6.22 18.03 -5.75
C ALA A 72 5.79 19.49 -5.88
N LYS A 73 6.52 20.30 -6.64
CA LYS A 73 6.19 21.70 -6.93
C LYS A 73 4.90 21.81 -7.74
N ASN A 74 4.74 20.92 -8.73
CA ASN A 74 3.55 20.86 -9.58
C ASN A 74 3.32 22.18 -10.34
N GLU A 75 4.43 22.75 -10.82
CA GLU A 75 4.54 23.99 -11.62
C GLU A 75 4.73 23.68 -13.11
N THR A 76 5.24 22.48 -13.42
CA THR A 76 5.32 21.95 -14.78
C THR A 76 4.22 20.92 -15.00
N GLU A 77 3.80 20.81 -16.25
CA GLU A 77 2.85 19.78 -16.67
C GLU A 77 3.46 18.37 -16.51
N MET A 78 2.64 17.38 -16.17
CA MET A 78 3.09 15.99 -16.17
C MET A 78 3.16 15.43 -17.61
N PRO A 79 3.95 14.38 -17.88
CA PRO A 79 4.15 13.84 -19.23
C PRO A 79 2.86 13.46 -19.97
N ILE A 80 1.80 13.08 -19.24
CA ILE A 80 0.49 12.73 -19.79
C ILE A 80 -0.51 13.90 -19.80
N GLY A 81 -0.01 15.14 -19.65
CA GLY A 81 -0.81 16.36 -19.55
C GLY A 81 -1.37 16.61 -18.14
N GLY A 82 -1.68 17.86 -17.80
CA GLY A 82 -2.26 18.27 -16.52
C GLY A 82 -1.30 18.26 -15.32
N ARG A 83 -1.88 18.21 -14.12
CA ARG A 83 -1.14 18.33 -12.84
C ARG A 83 -0.64 16.98 -12.35
N TRP A 84 0.59 16.95 -11.84
CA TRP A 84 1.13 15.78 -11.14
C TRP A 84 0.22 15.32 -10.00
N LYS A 85 -0.10 14.02 -9.96
CA LYS A 85 -0.89 13.43 -8.89
C LYS A 85 -0.04 13.28 -7.62
N ARG A 86 -0.58 13.67 -6.46
CA ARG A 86 0.16 13.70 -5.18
C ARG A 86 -0.61 13.08 -4.00
N ALA A 87 -1.51 12.14 -4.27
CA ALA A 87 -2.38 11.47 -3.29
C ALA A 87 -2.89 12.39 -2.16
N ALA A 88 -3.45 13.54 -2.56
CA ALA A 88 -3.85 14.61 -1.64
C ALA A 88 -4.89 14.15 -0.59
N GLU A 89 -5.65 13.10 -0.90
CA GLU A 89 -6.71 12.55 -0.06
C GLU A 89 -6.20 11.58 1.00
N ARG A 90 -5.37 10.58 0.63
CA ARG A 90 -4.88 9.55 1.57
C ARG A 90 -3.59 9.95 2.29
N ARG A 91 -2.66 10.58 1.56
CA ARG A 91 -1.32 10.96 2.07
C ARG A 91 -1.25 12.38 2.59
N HIS A 92 -2.18 13.23 2.16
CA HIS A 92 -2.10 14.69 2.36
C HIS A 92 -0.72 15.26 1.97
N PHE A 93 -0.08 14.67 0.97
CA PHE A 93 1.25 15.05 0.49
C PHE A 93 1.10 16.17 -0.56
N ARG A 94 0.71 17.35 -0.11
CA ARG A 94 0.33 18.49 -0.98
C ARG A 94 0.91 19.81 -0.49
N GLY A 95 1.00 20.78 -1.40
CA GLY A 95 1.49 22.15 -1.11
C GLY A 95 2.92 22.16 -0.58
N GLN A 96 3.23 23.13 0.28
CA GLN A 96 4.59 23.32 0.81
C GLN A 96 5.12 22.09 1.57
N LYS A 97 4.25 21.33 2.23
CA LYS A 97 4.63 20.10 2.94
C LYS A 97 5.27 19.08 2.00
N CYS A 98 4.72 18.91 0.79
CA CYS A 98 5.24 18.01 -0.23
C CYS A 98 6.61 18.48 -0.73
N ILE A 99 6.73 19.78 -1.03
CA ILE A 99 7.97 20.40 -1.52
C ILE A 99 9.09 20.24 -0.48
N ASN A 100 8.80 20.58 0.78
CA ASN A 100 9.77 20.47 1.87
C ASN A 100 10.20 19.02 2.12
N ALA A 101 9.27 18.07 2.04
CA ALA A 101 9.59 16.65 2.22
C ALA A 101 10.52 16.13 1.12
N VAL A 102 10.25 16.43 -0.15
CA VAL A 102 11.13 16.02 -1.26
C VAL A 102 12.49 16.71 -1.19
N ALA A 103 12.52 18.01 -0.87
CA ALA A 103 13.78 18.75 -0.68
C ALA A 103 14.63 18.11 0.42
N TRP A 104 14.03 17.82 1.58
CA TRP A 104 14.72 17.15 2.69
C TRP A 104 15.26 15.77 2.30
N LEU A 105 14.47 14.97 1.56
CA LEU A 105 14.92 13.65 1.08
C LEU A 105 16.12 13.76 0.14
N SER A 106 16.08 14.70 -0.83
CA SER A 106 17.17 14.91 -1.78
C SER A 106 18.47 15.41 -1.14
N GLN A 107 18.36 16.13 -0.01
CA GLN A 107 19.53 16.55 0.77
C GLN A 107 20.11 15.40 1.60
N ARG A 108 19.26 14.52 2.12
CA ARG A 108 19.68 13.39 2.96
C ARG A 108 20.27 12.24 2.16
N TYR A 109 19.77 12.00 0.95
CA TYR A 109 20.11 10.84 0.14
C TYR A 109 20.59 11.28 -1.25
N THR A 110 21.88 11.10 -1.51
CA THR A 110 22.44 11.35 -2.85
C THR A 110 21.78 10.43 -3.88
N LYS A 111 21.60 9.16 -3.52
CA LYS A 111 20.89 8.17 -4.34
C LYS A 111 19.56 7.79 -3.69
N PRO A 112 18.43 7.77 -4.43
CA PRO A 112 17.12 7.42 -3.86
C PRO A 112 17.07 6.06 -3.16
N GLU A 113 17.81 5.06 -3.67
CA GLU A 113 17.89 3.72 -3.12
C GLU A 113 18.43 3.70 -1.68
N GLN A 114 19.25 4.69 -1.31
CA GLN A 114 19.80 4.84 0.04
C GLN A 114 18.70 4.98 1.10
N MET A 115 17.56 5.55 0.75
CA MET A 115 16.40 5.60 1.65
C MET A 115 15.90 4.20 1.99
N VAL A 116 15.78 3.33 0.99
CA VAL A 116 15.32 1.94 1.19
C VAL A 116 16.34 1.15 2.00
N TYR A 117 17.64 1.26 1.66
CA TYR A 117 18.72 0.63 2.43
C TYR A 117 18.73 1.10 3.89
N TYR A 118 18.54 2.40 4.13
CA TYR A 118 18.47 2.97 5.47
C TYR A 118 17.28 2.40 6.27
N ILE A 119 16.09 2.33 5.67
CA ILE A 119 14.89 1.81 6.34
C ILE A 119 15.05 0.32 6.69
N ILE A 120 15.50 -0.50 5.74
CA ILE A 120 15.76 -1.93 5.96
C ILE A 120 16.81 -2.09 7.08
N GLY A 121 17.82 -1.24 7.09
CA GLY A 121 18.93 -1.28 8.04
C GLY A 121 19.84 -2.48 7.83
N LYS A 122 20.91 -2.55 8.62
CA LYS A 122 21.86 -3.67 8.58
C LYS A 122 21.16 -4.97 8.96
N ASP A 123 21.58 -6.06 8.32
CA ASP A 123 21.21 -7.39 8.79
C ASP A 123 21.97 -7.70 10.08
N THR A 124 21.23 -7.95 11.14
CA THR A 124 21.76 -8.28 12.46
C THR A 124 21.62 -9.78 12.77
N GLY A 125 21.14 -10.60 11.82
CA GLY A 125 20.82 -12.01 12.04
C GLY A 125 19.56 -12.24 12.90
N THR A 126 18.89 -11.17 13.33
CA THR A 126 17.62 -11.22 14.06
C THR A 126 16.47 -10.79 13.16
N MET A 127 15.29 -11.39 13.35
CA MET A 127 14.08 -10.99 12.62
C MET A 127 13.79 -9.50 12.88
N ARG A 128 13.55 -8.75 11.80
CA ARG A 128 13.23 -7.32 11.90
C ARG A 128 11.81 -7.16 12.44
N THR A 129 11.60 -6.21 13.33
CA THR A 129 10.25 -5.91 13.84
C THR A 129 9.63 -4.75 13.08
N PHE A 130 8.29 -4.73 12.98
CA PHE A 130 7.57 -3.57 12.47
C PHE A 130 7.94 -2.30 13.24
N LYS A 131 8.14 -2.39 14.55
CA LYS A 131 8.51 -1.25 15.40
C LYS A 131 9.80 -0.58 14.93
N ASP A 132 10.83 -1.36 14.60
CA ASP A 132 12.12 -0.84 14.15
C ASP A 132 12.03 -0.20 12.77
N ILE A 133 11.32 -0.85 11.84
CA ILE A 133 11.06 -0.30 10.50
C ILE A 133 10.27 1.01 10.63
N ALA A 134 9.20 1.01 11.43
CA ALA A 134 8.35 2.16 11.61
C ALA A 134 9.08 3.34 12.25
N ALA A 135 10.02 3.10 13.17
CA ALA A 135 10.85 4.14 13.75
C ALA A 135 11.67 4.86 12.67
N ARG A 136 12.40 4.11 11.84
CA ARG A 136 13.22 4.68 10.74
C ARG A 136 12.37 5.37 9.68
N VAL A 137 11.21 4.80 9.33
CA VAL A 137 10.30 5.43 8.37
C VAL A 137 9.83 6.79 8.87
N LYS A 138 9.46 6.90 10.15
CA LYS A 138 8.93 8.13 10.76
C LYS A 138 9.97 9.25 10.92
N GLU A 139 11.26 8.96 10.76
CA GLU A 139 12.29 10.02 10.66
C GLU A 139 12.16 10.85 9.39
N HIS A 140 11.48 10.33 8.35
CA HIS A 140 11.34 11.02 7.08
C HIS A 140 10.21 12.06 7.15
N SER A 141 10.50 13.27 6.69
CA SER A 141 9.53 14.37 6.67
C SER A 141 8.23 13.96 5.98
N ALA A 142 7.09 14.21 6.64
CA ALA A 142 5.73 13.83 6.21
C ALA A 142 5.39 12.33 6.22
N PHE A 143 6.22 11.45 6.79
CA PHE A 143 5.92 10.03 6.94
C PHE A 143 5.32 9.72 8.32
N GLY A 144 4.00 9.53 8.36
CA GLY A 144 3.26 9.16 9.57
C GLY A 144 3.10 7.65 9.77
N PRO A 145 2.40 7.23 10.84
CA PRO A 145 2.14 5.83 11.17
C PRO A 145 1.59 5.00 10.01
N TRP A 146 0.63 5.54 9.25
CA TRP A 146 0.02 4.81 8.13
C TRP A 146 1.03 4.52 7.01
N MET A 147 1.92 5.47 6.71
CA MET A 147 2.98 5.23 5.74
C MET A 147 4.02 4.26 6.28
N ALA A 148 4.34 4.30 7.57
CA ALA A 148 5.20 3.31 8.19
C ALA A 148 4.68 1.87 8.01
N PHE A 149 3.37 1.66 8.18
CA PHE A 149 2.73 0.39 7.86
C PHE A 149 2.89 0.01 6.39
N LYS A 150 2.53 0.90 5.46
CA LYS A 150 2.64 0.58 4.03
C LYS A 150 4.06 0.38 3.53
N VAL A 151 5.05 1.08 4.10
CA VAL A 151 6.46 0.80 3.82
C VAL A 151 6.83 -0.60 4.31
N ALA A 152 6.55 -0.93 5.58
CA ALA A 152 6.87 -2.25 6.13
C ALA A 152 6.20 -3.40 5.35
N ASP A 153 4.92 -3.23 5.02
CA ASP A 153 4.11 -4.18 4.25
C ASP A 153 4.74 -4.42 2.86
N MET A 154 5.14 -3.37 2.16
CA MET A 154 5.83 -3.51 0.87
C MET A 154 7.24 -4.10 0.99
N LEU A 155 7.99 -3.80 2.06
CA LEU A 155 9.30 -4.41 2.27
C LEU A 155 9.17 -5.94 2.46
N ASP A 156 8.18 -6.38 3.24
CA ASP A 156 7.89 -7.80 3.47
C ASP A 156 7.36 -8.48 2.19
N CYS A 157 6.27 -7.96 1.63
CA CYS A 157 5.54 -8.59 0.54
C CYS A 157 6.21 -8.47 -0.84
N VAL A 158 6.94 -7.37 -1.10
CA VAL A 158 7.50 -7.08 -2.43
C VAL A 158 9.01 -7.33 -2.48
N LEU A 159 9.74 -6.98 -1.40
CA LEU A 159 11.19 -7.12 -1.36
C LEU A 159 11.66 -8.37 -0.61
N GLY A 160 10.76 -9.14 0.00
CA GLY A 160 11.09 -10.35 0.75
C GLY A 160 11.84 -10.08 2.05
N VAL A 161 11.73 -8.87 2.60
CA VAL A 161 12.35 -8.53 3.89
C VAL A 161 11.44 -9.03 5.00
N SER A 162 11.76 -10.18 5.58
CA SER A 162 10.98 -10.77 6.68
C SER A 162 10.82 -9.79 7.84
N ILE A 163 9.59 -9.31 8.04
CA ILE A 163 9.23 -8.38 9.10
C ILE A 163 8.17 -9.02 10.02
N ASP A 164 8.43 -8.97 11.31
CA ASP A 164 7.47 -9.37 12.33
C ASP A 164 6.46 -8.25 12.58
N PHE A 165 5.19 -8.53 12.28
CA PHE A 165 4.08 -7.66 12.59
C PHE A 165 3.38 -8.17 13.86
N ASP A 166 3.60 -7.48 14.97
CA ASP A 166 2.81 -7.73 16.17
C ASP A 166 1.32 -7.34 15.97
N LYS A 167 0.41 -7.99 16.69
CA LYS A 167 -1.04 -7.73 16.58
C LYS A 167 -1.42 -6.28 16.91
N ALA A 168 -0.68 -5.61 17.79
CA ALA A 168 -1.01 -4.25 18.24
C ALA A 168 -0.69 -3.19 17.18
N ALA A 169 0.35 -3.42 16.37
CA ALA A 169 0.83 -2.52 15.34
C ALA A 169 -0.21 -2.23 14.25
N ILE A 170 -1.03 -3.21 13.89
CA ILE A 170 -1.94 -3.11 12.74
C ILE A 170 -3.26 -2.41 13.12
N PHE A 171 -3.69 -2.50 14.39
CA PHE A 171 -4.88 -1.82 14.88
C PHE A 171 -4.64 -0.40 15.41
N MET A 172 -3.45 0.14 15.18
CA MET A 172 -3.19 1.57 15.44
C MET A 172 -3.92 2.51 14.47
N PHE A 173 -4.58 1.97 13.43
CA PHE A 173 -5.25 2.74 12.39
C PHE A 173 -6.77 2.77 12.53
N LYS A 174 -7.36 3.92 12.22
CA LYS A 174 -8.80 4.20 12.44
C LYS A 174 -9.73 3.34 11.58
N ASP A 175 -9.32 2.98 10.36
CA ASP A 175 -10.20 2.30 9.41
C ASP A 175 -10.34 0.79 9.64
N PRO A 176 -9.26 0.02 9.90
CA PRO A 176 -9.37 -1.37 10.35
C PRO A 176 -10.20 -1.50 11.62
N VAL A 177 -9.97 -0.63 12.61
CA VAL A 177 -10.73 -0.63 13.88
C VAL A 177 -12.22 -0.37 13.64
N LYS A 178 -12.56 0.56 12.74
CA LYS A 178 -13.96 0.80 12.36
C LYS A 178 -14.58 -0.43 11.68
N ALA A 179 -13.84 -1.09 10.79
CA ALA A 179 -14.31 -2.30 10.11
C ALA A 179 -14.55 -3.46 11.09
N VAL A 180 -13.62 -3.70 12.01
CA VAL A 180 -13.76 -4.66 13.12
C VAL A 180 -15.03 -4.37 13.92
N LEU A 181 -15.25 -3.10 14.28
CA LEU A 181 -16.41 -2.72 15.07
C LEU A 181 -17.72 -2.90 14.29
N MET A 182 -17.73 -2.63 12.99
CA MET A 182 -18.88 -2.89 12.13
C MET A 182 -19.21 -4.38 12.10
N LEU A 183 -18.20 -5.23 11.89
CA LEU A 183 -18.38 -6.68 11.87
C LEU A 183 -18.89 -7.21 13.22
N TRP A 184 -18.27 -6.78 14.33
CA TRP A 184 -18.68 -7.17 15.67
C TRP A 184 -20.17 -6.86 15.92
N ARG A 185 -20.66 -5.68 15.49
CA ARG A 185 -22.09 -5.32 15.64
C ARG A 185 -23.00 -6.20 14.82
N ILE A 186 -22.61 -6.50 13.58
CA ILE A 186 -23.37 -7.39 12.69
C ILE A 186 -23.48 -8.78 13.32
N GLU A 187 -22.37 -9.37 13.76
CA GLU A 187 -22.34 -10.72 14.35
C GLU A 187 -23.10 -10.83 15.68
N THR A 188 -23.17 -9.74 16.45
CA THR A 188 -23.84 -9.71 17.76
C THR A 188 -25.28 -9.21 17.71
N GLY A 189 -25.72 -8.66 16.57
CA GLY A 189 -27.01 -7.97 16.45
C GLY A 189 -27.10 -6.66 17.28
N TYR A 190 -25.97 -6.09 17.68
CA TYR A 190 -25.97 -4.82 18.42
C TYR A 190 -26.24 -3.62 17.51
N ALA A 191 -26.80 -2.55 18.10
CA ALA A 191 -27.07 -1.30 17.40
C ALA A 191 -25.79 -0.63 16.85
N ASP A 192 -25.95 0.17 15.79
CA ASP A 192 -24.86 0.85 15.06
C ASP A 192 -24.03 1.83 15.91
N ASN A 193 -24.51 2.24 17.08
CA ASN A 193 -23.77 3.08 18.02
C ASN A 193 -23.10 2.30 19.15
N ALA A 194 -23.35 0.99 19.30
CA ALA A 194 -22.82 0.18 20.38
C ALA A 194 -21.28 0.16 20.40
N ARG A 195 -20.69 0.17 21.59
CA ARG A 195 -19.23 0.12 21.79
C ARG A 195 -18.89 -1.05 22.71
N PRO A 196 -17.88 -1.87 22.38
CA PRO A 196 -17.44 -2.93 23.27
C PRO A 196 -16.76 -2.33 24.50
N LYS A 197 -16.90 -3.00 25.65
CA LYS A 197 -16.18 -2.64 26.88
C LYS A 197 -14.67 -2.80 26.73
N ASP A 198 -14.24 -3.80 25.97
CA ASP A 198 -12.84 -4.10 25.67
C ASP A 198 -12.66 -4.21 24.15
N MET A 199 -12.12 -3.15 23.55
CA MET A 199 -11.87 -3.09 22.11
C MET A 199 -10.78 -4.06 21.68
N SER A 200 -9.74 -4.24 22.49
CA SER A 200 -8.61 -5.11 22.17
C SER A 200 -9.04 -6.56 22.09
N LYS A 201 -9.93 -6.99 22.98
CA LYS A 201 -10.53 -8.33 22.92
C LYS A 201 -11.34 -8.55 21.64
N VAL A 202 -12.18 -7.58 21.26
CA VAL A 202 -12.99 -7.67 20.03
C VAL A 202 -12.10 -7.72 18.78
N ILE A 203 -11.06 -6.88 18.74
CA ILE A 203 -10.05 -6.90 17.68
C ILE A 203 -9.43 -8.29 17.55
N ASN A 204 -8.93 -8.85 18.65
CA ASN A 204 -8.29 -10.18 18.62
C ASN A 204 -9.26 -11.26 18.15
N GLN A 205 -10.51 -11.24 18.62
CA GLN A 205 -11.53 -12.20 18.22
C GLN A 205 -11.84 -12.13 16.71
N VAL A 206 -12.01 -10.93 16.16
CA VAL A 206 -12.28 -10.75 14.72
C VAL A 206 -11.07 -11.19 13.90
N VAL A 207 -9.86 -10.82 14.30
CA VAL A 207 -8.63 -11.23 13.62
C VAL A 207 -8.47 -12.73 13.61
N ASP A 208 -8.61 -13.39 14.76
CA ASP A 208 -8.43 -14.83 14.88
C ASP A 208 -9.48 -15.59 14.06
N MET A 209 -10.71 -15.08 14.03
CA MET A 209 -11.77 -15.60 13.16
C MET A 209 -11.38 -15.48 11.68
N LEU A 210 -10.96 -14.29 11.22
CA LEU A 210 -10.61 -14.08 9.81
C LEU A 210 -9.35 -14.85 9.38
N LEU A 211 -8.34 -14.93 10.24
CA LEU A 211 -7.16 -15.77 9.99
C LEU A 211 -7.53 -17.25 9.84
N LYS A 212 -8.48 -17.74 10.66
CA LYS A 212 -8.99 -19.10 10.52
C LYS A 212 -9.75 -19.30 9.20
N GLU A 213 -10.66 -18.39 8.86
CA GLU A 213 -11.45 -18.45 7.61
C GLU A 213 -10.59 -18.36 6.35
N PHE A 214 -9.49 -17.60 6.40
CA PHE A 214 -8.56 -17.44 5.28
C PHE A 214 -7.35 -18.38 5.35
N GLY A 215 -7.27 -19.28 6.33
CA GLY A 215 -6.12 -20.16 6.55
C GLY A 215 -5.83 -21.13 5.39
N GLY A 216 -6.80 -21.38 4.52
CA GLY A 216 -6.62 -22.16 3.29
C GLY A 216 -6.04 -21.38 2.11
N PHE A 217 -5.77 -20.08 2.26
CA PHE A 217 -5.21 -19.22 1.20
C PHE A 217 -3.74 -18.91 1.46
N LEU A 218 -2.99 -18.83 0.35
CA LEU A 218 -1.65 -18.29 0.34
C LEU A 218 -1.71 -16.77 0.06
N ALA A 219 -0.88 -16.02 0.76
CA ALA A 219 -0.86 -14.57 0.67
C ALA A 219 -0.22 -14.12 -0.65
N PRO A 220 -0.87 -13.22 -1.42
CA PRO A 220 -0.20 -12.54 -2.52
C PRO A 220 0.90 -11.60 -1.96
N PRO A 221 1.89 -11.18 -2.79
CA PRO A 221 2.03 -11.50 -4.21
C PRO A 221 2.83 -12.77 -4.51
N ALA A 222 3.59 -13.30 -3.54
CA ALA A 222 4.49 -14.43 -3.74
C ALA A 222 3.80 -15.80 -3.63
N PHE A 223 2.66 -15.88 -2.93
CA PHE A 223 1.93 -17.13 -2.67
C PHE A 223 2.79 -18.20 -2.00
N ASP A 224 3.74 -17.79 -1.17
CA ASP A 224 4.72 -18.65 -0.50
C ASP A 224 4.47 -18.81 1.02
N ARG A 225 3.56 -18.00 1.57
CA ARG A 225 3.17 -18.03 2.98
C ARG A 225 1.65 -18.01 3.13
N PRO A 226 1.10 -18.50 4.26
CA PRO A 226 -0.30 -18.30 4.60
C PRO A 226 -0.66 -16.82 4.72
N VAL A 227 -1.95 -16.52 4.59
CA VAL A 227 -2.54 -15.24 4.97
C VAL A 227 -2.17 -14.88 6.41
N ARG A 228 -1.68 -13.66 6.62
CA ARG A 228 -1.30 -13.10 7.92
C ARG A 228 -2.11 -11.84 8.20
N LEU A 229 -1.68 -11.11 9.22
CA LEU A 229 -2.39 -9.96 9.74
C LEU A 229 -2.46 -8.80 8.71
N GLN A 230 -1.45 -8.66 7.85
CA GLN A 230 -1.42 -7.65 6.79
C GLN A 230 -2.57 -7.83 5.78
N GLU A 231 -2.79 -9.06 5.33
CA GLU A 231 -3.89 -9.36 4.40
C GLU A 231 -5.25 -9.19 5.08
N VAL A 232 -5.38 -9.60 6.35
CA VAL A 232 -6.61 -9.40 7.14
C VAL A 232 -6.94 -7.91 7.31
N GLU A 233 -5.93 -7.07 7.58
CA GLU A 233 -6.11 -5.61 7.62
C GLU A 233 -6.65 -5.06 6.31
N THR A 234 -6.05 -5.48 5.19
CA THR A 234 -6.45 -5.01 3.87
C THR A 234 -7.88 -5.45 3.53
N VAL A 235 -8.26 -6.70 3.85
CA VAL A 235 -9.65 -7.17 3.71
C VAL A 235 -10.61 -6.31 4.54
N LEU A 236 -10.32 -6.06 5.82
CA LEU A 236 -11.15 -5.24 6.70
C LEU A 236 -11.35 -3.82 6.14
N CYS A 237 -10.26 -3.17 5.74
CA CYS A 237 -10.28 -1.83 5.15
C CYS A 237 -11.12 -1.76 3.88
N LYS A 238 -10.91 -2.69 2.95
CA LYS A 238 -11.65 -2.75 1.69
C LYS A 238 -13.11 -3.13 1.90
N TRP A 239 -13.41 -4.06 2.79
CA TRP A 239 -14.76 -4.49 3.10
C TRP A 239 -15.60 -3.35 3.70
N LYS A 240 -15.02 -2.55 4.60
CA LYS A 240 -15.68 -1.32 5.08
C LYS A 240 -16.02 -0.37 3.94
N SER A 241 -15.12 -0.19 2.97
CA SER A 241 -15.39 0.64 1.78
C SER A 241 -16.49 0.01 0.89
N HIS A 242 -16.47 -1.32 0.76
CA HIS A 242 -17.45 -2.10 0.01
C HIS A 242 -18.87 -1.95 0.59
N LEU A 243 -19.03 -2.05 1.90
CA LEU A 243 -20.33 -1.86 2.57
C LEU A 243 -20.89 -0.44 2.43
N ASN A 244 -20.01 0.56 2.30
CA ASN A 244 -20.42 1.94 2.05
C ASN A 244 -20.69 2.23 0.56
N GLY A 245 -20.63 1.22 -0.33
CA GLY A 245 -20.89 1.40 -1.76
C GLY A 245 -19.73 2.00 -2.56
N HIS A 246 -18.53 2.05 -1.97
CA HIS A 246 -17.36 2.70 -2.57
C HIS A 246 -16.30 1.72 -3.09
N TYR A 247 -16.55 0.41 -2.99
CA TYR A 247 -15.62 -0.64 -3.42
C TYR A 247 -16.34 -1.82 -4.06
N PRO A 248 -16.77 -1.71 -5.34
CA PRO A 248 -17.17 -2.89 -6.10
C PRO A 248 -15.98 -3.86 -6.23
N PRO A 249 -16.19 -5.19 -6.31
CA PRO A 249 -15.12 -6.13 -6.58
C PRO A 249 -14.31 -5.77 -7.84
N GLY A 250 -12.99 -5.97 -7.79
CA GLY A 250 -12.06 -5.62 -8.88
C GLY A 250 -11.79 -4.12 -9.03
N LYS A 251 -12.18 -3.29 -8.04
CA LYS A 251 -12.07 -1.83 -8.14
C LYS A 251 -10.63 -1.39 -8.33
N ASP A 252 -9.72 -1.81 -7.44
CA ASP A 252 -8.35 -1.30 -7.46
C ASP A 252 -7.64 -1.73 -8.74
N THR A 253 -7.81 -3.00 -9.15
CA THR A 253 -7.24 -3.50 -10.41
C THR A 253 -7.69 -2.66 -11.60
N ARG A 254 -9.00 -2.39 -11.74
CA ARG A 254 -9.52 -1.56 -12.84
C ARG A 254 -9.03 -0.12 -12.77
N GLU A 255 -9.12 0.52 -11.60
CA GLU A 255 -8.75 1.93 -11.43
C GLU A 255 -7.25 2.16 -11.64
N ILE A 256 -6.40 1.26 -11.14
CA ILE A 256 -4.95 1.36 -11.31
C ILE A 256 -4.56 1.13 -12.77
N ARG A 257 -5.12 0.11 -13.45
CA ARG A 257 -4.87 -0.10 -14.89
C ARG A 257 -5.30 1.10 -15.72
N ALA A 258 -6.50 1.62 -15.48
CA ALA A 258 -6.99 2.82 -16.16
C ALA A 258 -6.08 4.03 -15.88
N GLY A 259 -5.63 4.19 -14.64
CA GLY A 259 -4.69 5.25 -14.24
C GLY A 259 -3.31 5.12 -14.86
N LEU A 260 -2.82 3.91 -15.15
CA LEU A 260 -1.54 3.62 -15.78
C LEU A 260 -1.56 3.70 -17.30
N THR A 261 -2.72 3.45 -17.93
CA THR A 261 -2.87 3.41 -19.40
C THR A 261 -2.24 4.60 -20.11
N PRO A 262 -2.54 5.88 -19.77
CA PRO A 262 -1.89 7.01 -20.44
C PRO A 262 -0.38 7.10 -20.17
N TRP A 263 0.10 6.63 -19.01
CA TRP A 263 1.53 6.63 -18.71
C TRP A 263 2.29 5.61 -19.55
N ALA A 264 1.66 4.49 -19.93
CA ALA A 264 2.28 3.45 -20.75
C ALA A 264 2.63 3.94 -22.16
N GLU A 265 2.03 5.04 -22.62
CA GLU A 265 2.35 5.68 -23.91
C GLU A 265 3.65 6.49 -23.86
N VAL A 266 4.04 6.97 -22.68
CA VAL A 266 5.15 7.91 -22.48
C VAL A 266 6.27 7.38 -21.58
N SER A 267 6.06 6.25 -20.91
CA SER A 267 7.02 5.64 -19.99
C SER A 267 7.10 4.13 -20.21
N LYS A 268 8.32 3.64 -20.47
CA LYS A 268 8.57 2.20 -20.64
C LYS A 268 8.29 1.45 -19.35
N ALA A 269 8.65 2.01 -18.19
CA ALA A 269 8.29 1.48 -16.88
C ALA A 269 6.77 1.29 -16.75
N ALA A 270 6.00 2.32 -17.09
CA ALA A 270 4.56 2.29 -16.92
C ALA A 270 3.92 1.19 -17.79
N LYS A 271 4.43 0.99 -19.01
CA LYS A 271 4.02 -0.11 -19.89
C LYS A 271 4.32 -1.47 -19.28
N GLU A 272 5.57 -1.71 -18.88
CA GLU A 272 5.99 -2.98 -18.22
C GLU A 272 5.17 -3.25 -16.96
N PHE A 273 4.89 -2.21 -16.17
CA PHE A 273 4.09 -2.30 -14.96
C PHE A 273 2.62 -2.62 -15.24
N LEU A 274 2.03 -2.00 -16.27
CA LEU A 274 0.67 -2.27 -16.71
C LEU A 274 0.51 -3.71 -17.22
N GLU A 275 1.48 -4.21 -17.97
CA GLU A 275 1.53 -5.61 -18.44
C GLU A 275 1.63 -6.61 -17.28
N ALA A 276 2.29 -6.21 -16.18
CA ALA A 276 2.42 -7.02 -14.97
C ALA A 276 1.18 -6.99 -14.05
N MET A 277 0.28 -6.01 -14.21
CA MET A 277 -0.96 -5.90 -13.43
C MET A 277 -1.92 -7.05 -13.78
N PRO A 278 -2.70 -7.58 -12.81
CA PRO A 278 -3.79 -8.51 -13.11
C PRO A 278 -4.76 -7.92 -14.14
N ASP A 279 -5.33 -8.73 -15.03
CA ASP A 279 -6.16 -8.23 -16.15
C ASP A 279 -7.54 -7.72 -15.73
N GLY A 280 -7.94 -7.92 -14.49
CA GLY A 280 -9.20 -7.41 -13.93
C GLY A 280 -10.46 -8.15 -14.43
N SER A 281 -10.31 -9.12 -15.32
CA SER A 281 -11.34 -10.13 -15.58
C SER A 281 -11.46 -11.00 -14.32
N ALA A 282 -12.62 -10.99 -13.67
CA ALA A 282 -12.91 -11.93 -12.60
C ALA A 282 -12.69 -13.35 -13.13
N GLN A 283 -11.69 -14.05 -12.59
CA GLN A 283 -11.55 -15.51 -12.74
C GLN A 283 -12.49 -16.20 -11.75
#